data_AF-A0A166ZT76-F1
#
_entry.id   AF-A0A166ZT76-F1
#
_cell.length_a   1.000
_cell.length_b   1.000
_cell.length_c   1.000
_cell.angle_alpha   90.00
_cell.angle_beta   90.00
_cell.angle_gamma   90.00
#
_symmetry.space_group_name_H-M   'P 1'
#
loop_
_entity.id
_entity.type
_entity.pdbx_description
1 polymer ?
#
loop_
_entity_poly.entity_id
_entity_poly.type
_entity_poly.pdbx_seq_one_letter_code
_entity_poly.pdbx_strand_id
1 'polypeptide(L)'
;MEFLGRHSPFDQMDLVHLEFLAKRLKLVFYARDEQVTSPQMGPANRFYIIKQGRVLGEPVDDDGNVINTAWELSPGECFPVGALVGRRAVRTRYRAAEDTFCFELDREDFNKLFKMSSEFQDFCTRRLANLLDKVRRQVQSSAAAGLGGDTSLNITLGERVRREPVVCRPETRIREALQTMDDERVGSVVITDDDRRPLGVFTLHDLLNRVSLPEVGLDQPISAVMTRDPITLPPKSFAFEAAMLMASHGFHHLCIVERGRLTGVISERDLFSLQRVGLVNLSRSVSGAEDVATLTRLGRDVHLLVGQMIAQGVRVDQITQIITLLNDQITRRVIQICRRDEGTDIPEFDWLAFGSEARQEQTLKTDQDNGIVFIPPEGMTADEARKRLLPLAQRINQALDQCGYPLCRGNVMASNPECCLTPEEWRQRFTQWVDQGTPKHLLNANIYFDFRVILGSEGPAEELRQWFLEKTAKNSRFRRQMAENALRLRPPLGLFGDFKVTSRGDYPRSLDMKVNGATPIVDVARIYALAHSIPEVNTSRRLEACVEAGVLKREDVAAWLNAYHYIQLLRMRTHQDQAQAGQTLSNFVNPERLDELERRILKEAFRQVRKLQSRLALDYQL
;
A
#
# COMPACT_ATOMS: atom_id res chain seq x y z
N MET A 1 37.29 28.62 -15.56
CA MET A 1 37.46 27.17 -15.81
C MET A 1 37.65 26.41 -14.51
N GLU A 2 38.69 26.71 -13.72
CA GLU A 2 38.96 26.00 -12.46
C GLU A 2 37.80 26.01 -11.46
N PHE A 3 37.14 27.16 -11.26
CA PHE A 3 35.93 27.22 -10.42
C PHE A 3 34.83 26.29 -10.94
N LEU A 4 34.46 26.42 -12.21
CA LEU A 4 33.37 25.63 -12.80
C LEU A 4 33.67 24.13 -12.70
N GLY A 5 34.88 23.69 -13.02
CA GLY A 5 35.27 22.27 -12.97
C GLY A 5 35.23 21.62 -11.58
N ARG A 6 34.98 22.38 -10.51
CA ARG A 6 34.79 21.86 -9.13
C ARG A 6 33.31 21.70 -8.75
N HIS A 7 32.37 22.12 -9.61
CA HIS A 7 30.95 22.16 -9.29
C HIS A 7 30.10 21.46 -10.33
N SER A 8 29.20 20.60 -9.88
CA SER A 8 28.24 19.91 -10.74
C SER A 8 27.23 20.89 -11.36
N PRO A 9 26.89 20.74 -12.66
CA PRO A 9 27.25 19.66 -13.58
C PRO A 9 28.54 19.89 -14.39
N PHE A 10 29.21 21.02 -14.16
CA PHE A 10 30.29 21.49 -15.02
C PHE A 10 31.57 20.65 -14.88
N ASP A 11 31.73 19.96 -13.76
CA ASP A 11 32.78 18.95 -13.50
C ASP A 11 32.70 17.73 -14.42
N GLN A 12 31.50 17.44 -14.95
CA GLN A 12 31.22 16.28 -15.80
C GLN A 12 31.12 16.65 -17.29
N MET A 13 31.09 17.94 -17.61
CA MET A 13 30.97 18.40 -19.00
C MET A 13 32.27 18.21 -19.77
N ASP A 14 32.16 17.82 -21.04
CA ASP A 14 33.29 17.84 -21.96
C ASP A 14 33.98 19.21 -21.98
N LEU A 15 35.32 19.20 -22.07
CA LEU A 15 36.15 20.39 -21.98
C LEU A 15 35.77 21.46 -23.03
N VAL A 16 35.34 21.04 -24.22
CA VAL A 16 34.86 21.93 -25.29
C VAL A 16 33.58 22.67 -24.90
N HIS A 17 32.64 21.99 -24.24
CA HIS A 17 31.39 22.60 -23.75
C HIS A 17 31.65 23.54 -22.56
N LEU A 18 32.59 23.16 -21.69
CA LEU A 18 33.00 23.98 -20.56
C LEU A 18 33.72 25.26 -21.02
N GLU A 19 34.57 25.17 -22.05
CA GLU A 19 35.17 26.33 -22.70
C GLU A 19 34.14 27.22 -23.37
N PHE A 20 33.16 26.63 -24.07
CA PHE A 20 32.06 27.36 -24.69
C PHE A 20 31.33 28.22 -23.66
N LEU A 21 31.00 27.63 -22.50
CA LEU A 21 30.37 28.28 -21.36
C LEU A 21 31.27 29.40 -20.81
N ALA A 22 32.51 29.08 -20.45
CA ALA A 22 33.40 30.03 -19.78
C ALA A 22 33.69 31.28 -20.61
N LYS A 23 33.78 31.17 -21.94
CA LYS A 23 33.97 32.31 -22.85
C LYS A 23 32.78 33.28 -22.90
N ARG A 24 31.61 32.88 -22.40
CA ARG A 24 30.34 33.61 -22.51
C ARG A 24 29.75 34.03 -21.17
N LEU A 25 30.37 33.63 -20.06
CA LEU A 25 29.95 34.06 -18.74
C LEU A 25 30.39 35.50 -18.46
N LYS A 26 29.47 36.32 -17.98
CA LYS A 26 29.74 37.66 -17.46
C LYS A 26 29.71 37.63 -15.94
N LEU A 27 30.74 38.15 -15.29
CA LEU A 27 30.75 38.26 -13.82
C LEU A 27 30.03 39.53 -13.41
N VAL A 28 29.00 39.40 -12.57
CA VAL A 28 28.17 40.50 -12.08
C VAL A 28 28.14 40.48 -10.56
N PHE A 29 28.21 41.67 -9.96
CA PHE A 29 28.14 41.89 -8.53
C PHE A 29 26.71 42.31 -8.13
N TYR A 30 26.23 41.78 -7.02
CA TYR A 30 24.98 42.16 -6.38
C TYR A 30 25.27 42.47 -4.91
N ALA A 31 24.94 43.69 -4.48
CA ALA A 31 25.03 44.07 -3.08
C ALA A 31 24.04 43.28 -2.23
N ARG A 32 24.30 43.15 -0.92
CA ARG A 32 23.33 42.59 0.03
C ARG A 32 21.94 43.21 -0.17
N ASP A 33 20.92 42.36 -0.20
CA ASP A 33 19.52 42.70 -0.43
C ASP A 33 19.19 43.21 -1.86
N GLU A 34 20.15 43.22 -2.78
CA GLU A 34 19.89 43.54 -4.18
C GLU A 34 19.18 42.39 -4.91
N GLN A 35 18.17 42.73 -5.71
CA GLN A 35 17.38 41.76 -6.45
C GLN A 35 18.12 41.28 -7.70
N VAL A 36 18.28 39.95 -7.82
CA VAL A 36 18.91 39.31 -8.98
C VAL A 36 17.90 39.05 -10.09
N THR A 37 16.73 38.48 -9.76
CA THR A 37 15.63 38.29 -10.72
C THR A 37 14.29 38.09 -10.00
N SER A 38 13.18 38.54 -10.60
CA SER A 38 11.84 38.39 -10.03
C SER A 38 10.78 38.13 -11.11
N PRO A 39 9.56 37.68 -10.72
CA PRO A 39 8.49 37.42 -11.68
C PRO A 39 8.10 38.66 -12.51
N GLN A 40 8.19 39.86 -11.92
CA GLN A 40 7.85 41.13 -12.55
C GLN A 40 8.80 41.51 -13.70
N MET A 41 10.00 40.90 -13.76
CA MET A 41 10.97 41.13 -14.84
C MET A 41 10.63 40.36 -16.13
N GLY A 42 9.51 39.62 -16.15
CA GLY A 42 9.04 38.87 -17.31
C GLY A 42 9.72 37.51 -17.49
N PRO A 43 9.67 36.93 -18.71
CA PRO A 43 10.28 35.63 -18.99
C PRO A 43 11.78 35.59 -18.64
N ALA A 44 12.22 34.48 -18.03
CA ALA A 44 13.62 34.33 -17.67
C ALA A 44 14.53 34.37 -18.91
N ASN A 45 15.49 35.29 -18.91
CA ASN A 45 16.39 35.55 -20.04
C ASN A 45 17.88 35.39 -19.70
N ARG A 46 18.20 35.07 -18.45
CA ARG A 46 19.57 34.86 -17.97
C ARG A 46 19.64 33.62 -17.10
N PHE A 47 20.75 32.89 -17.22
CA PHE A 47 21.14 31.79 -16.35
C PHE A 47 22.26 32.26 -15.43
N TYR A 48 22.11 32.01 -14.15
CA TYR A 48 23.04 32.45 -13.11
C TYR A 48 23.74 31.26 -12.48
N ILE A 49 25.03 31.42 -12.21
CA ILE A 49 25.87 30.50 -11.42
C ILE A 49 26.49 31.32 -10.29
N ILE A 50 26.28 30.94 -9.04
CA ILE A 50 26.83 31.67 -7.90
C ILE A 50 28.34 31.38 -7.84
N LYS A 51 29.17 32.41 -7.99
CA LYS A 51 30.62 32.29 -7.84
C LYS A 51 31.04 32.40 -6.38
N GLN A 52 30.47 33.38 -5.67
CA GLN A 52 30.80 33.73 -4.29
C GLN A 52 29.62 34.46 -3.66
N GLY A 53 29.38 34.25 -2.37
CA GLY A 53 28.20 34.78 -1.66
C GLY A 53 27.02 33.82 -1.73
N ARG A 54 25.83 34.29 -1.35
CA ARG A 54 24.60 33.50 -1.24
C ARG A 54 23.40 34.24 -1.80
N VAL A 55 22.47 33.50 -2.41
CA VAL A 55 21.23 34.06 -2.96
C VAL A 55 20.03 33.44 -2.25
N LEU A 56 19.12 34.28 -1.77
CA LEU A 56 17.83 33.87 -1.22
C LEU A 56 16.83 33.69 -2.36
N GLY A 57 16.11 32.56 -2.35
CA GLY A 57 14.92 32.32 -3.15
C GLY A 57 13.65 32.46 -2.31
N GLU A 58 12.83 33.46 -2.61
CA GLU A 58 11.59 33.80 -1.91
C GLU A 58 10.40 33.54 -2.85
N PRO A 59 9.56 32.52 -2.63
CA PRO A 59 8.33 32.32 -3.40
C PRO A 59 7.38 33.49 -3.19
N VAL A 60 6.81 34.02 -4.27
CA VAL A 60 5.86 35.14 -4.19
C VAL A 60 4.51 34.77 -4.80
N ASP A 61 3.42 35.35 -4.28
CA ASP A 61 2.10 35.32 -4.92
C ASP A 61 2.00 36.31 -6.09
N ASP A 62 0.82 36.35 -6.71
CA ASP A 62 0.51 37.24 -7.83
C ASP A 62 0.57 38.74 -7.42
N ASP A 63 0.42 39.04 -6.12
CA ASP A 63 0.53 40.39 -5.53
C ASP A 63 1.97 40.74 -5.10
N GLY A 64 2.93 39.81 -5.22
CA GLY A 64 4.35 40.00 -4.89
C GLY A 64 4.71 39.76 -3.42
N ASN A 65 3.79 39.27 -2.59
CA ASN A 65 4.04 38.93 -1.19
C ASN A 65 4.69 37.55 -1.07
N VAL A 66 5.58 37.39 -0.08
CA VAL A 66 6.28 36.12 0.16
C VAL A 66 5.33 35.12 0.82
N ILE A 67 5.05 34.02 0.13
CA ILE A 67 4.04 33.02 0.54
C ILE A 67 4.61 31.81 1.28
N ASN A 68 5.93 31.60 1.27
CA ASN A 68 6.58 30.41 1.81
C ASN A 68 7.96 30.74 2.39
N THR A 69 8.51 29.81 3.17
CA THR A 69 9.86 29.93 3.74
C THR A 69 10.90 30.13 2.65
N ALA A 70 11.73 31.17 2.79
CA ALA A 70 12.86 31.42 1.90
C ALA A 70 13.89 30.29 2.01
N TRP A 71 14.58 29.98 0.91
CA TRP A 71 15.73 29.07 0.90
C TRP A 71 16.98 29.78 0.41
N GLU A 72 18.14 29.28 0.82
CA GLU A 72 19.44 29.83 0.38
C GLU A 72 20.04 28.97 -0.73
N LEU A 73 20.73 29.64 -1.66
CA LEU A 73 21.58 29.04 -2.69
C LEU A 73 23.04 29.42 -2.43
N SER A 74 23.93 28.45 -2.56
CA SER A 74 25.36 28.56 -2.25
C SER A 74 26.26 28.60 -3.50
N PRO A 75 27.57 28.93 -3.37
CA PRO A 75 28.51 28.90 -4.49
C PRO A 75 28.49 27.57 -5.26
N GLY A 76 28.50 27.66 -6.59
CA GLY A 76 28.36 26.55 -7.52
C GLY A 76 26.90 26.23 -7.90
N GLU A 77 25.92 26.71 -7.15
CA GLU A 77 24.51 26.50 -7.50
C GLU A 77 24.02 27.44 -8.60
N CYS A 78 22.99 26.98 -9.31
CA CYS A 78 22.50 27.62 -10.52
C CYS A 78 20.98 27.89 -10.48
N PHE A 79 20.56 29.01 -11.05
CA PHE A 79 19.15 29.44 -11.14
C PHE A 79 18.95 30.40 -12.33
N PRO A 80 17.71 30.66 -12.80
CA PRO A 80 16.47 29.94 -12.57
C PRO A 80 16.24 28.87 -13.67
N VAL A 81 16.90 27.72 -13.56
CA VAL A 81 16.90 26.62 -14.56
C VAL A 81 15.50 26.29 -15.09
N GLY A 82 14.53 26.09 -14.20
CA GLY A 82 13.17 25.69 -14.60
C GLY A 82 12.42 26.76 -15.40
N ALA A 83 12.66 28.03 -15.13
CA ALA A 83 12.02 29.13 -15.87
C ALA A 83 12.63 29.30 -17.27
N LEU A 84 13.95 29.10 -17.41
CA LEU A 84 14.65 29.13 -18.69
C LEU A 84 14.23 27.98 -19.60
N VAL A 85 14.22 26.74 -19.08
CA VAL A 85 13.78 25.56 -19.83
C VAL A 85 12.30 25.69 -20.22
N GLY A 86 11.44 26.12 -19.29
CA GLY A 86 10.00 26.29 -19.50
C GLY A 86 9.60 27.58 -20.25
N ARG A 87 10.56 28.41 -20.68
CA ARG A 87 10.33 29.67 -21.39
C ARG A 87 9.32 30.61 -20.73
N ARG A 88 9.30 30.64 -19.40
CA ARG A 88 8.32 31.39 -18.60
C ARG A 88 9.01 32.35 -17.63
N ALA A 89 8.22 33.21 -16.99
CA ALA A 89 8.71 34.00 -15.87
C ALA A 89 9.10 33.09 -14.68
N VAL A 90 10.01 33.58 -13.84
CA VAL A 90 10.29 32.97 -12.54
C VAL A 90 9.04 33.09 -11.65
N ARG A 91 8.86 32.18 -10.69
CA ARG A 91 7.81 32.27 -9.65
C ARG A 91 8.38 32.66 -8.28
N THR A 92 9.68 32.91 -8.24
CA THR A 92 10.47 33.11 -7.04
C THR A 92 11.25 34.38 -7.26
N ARG A 93 11.24 35.27 -6.27
CA ARG A 93 12.13 36.42 -6.21
C ARG A 93 13.48 35.95 -5.69
N TYR A 94 14.54 36.22 -6.45
CA TYR A 94 15.91 35.91 -6.07
C TYR A 94 16.62 37.20 -5.68
N ARG A 95 17.24 37.21 -4.50
CA ARG A 95 17.89 38.38 -3.93
C ARG A 95 19.20 37.97 -3.26
N ALA A 96 20.23 38.80 -3.35
CA ALA A 96 21.49 38.56 -2.67
C ALA A 96 21.29 38.56 -1.14
N ALA A 97 21.69 37.49 -0.46
CA ALA A 97 21.65 37.36 1.01
C ALA A 97 22.76 38.17 1.68
N GLU A 98 23.88 38.27 0.97
CA GLU A 98 25.10 38.99 1.29
C GLU A 98 25.71 39.46 -0.04
N ASP A 99 26.80 40.23 0.01
CA ASP A 99 27.51 40.64 -1.19
C ASP A 99 27.89 39.43 -2.06
N THR A 100 27.30 39.35 -3.24
CA THR A 100 27.27 38.13 -4.05
C THR A 100 27.77 38.41 -5.45
N PHE A 101 28.64 37.53 -5.94
CA PHE A 101 29.11 37.53 -7.32
C PHE A 101 28.49 36.35 -8.06
N CYS A 102 27.77 36.65 -9.14
CA CYS A 102 27.18 35.64 -10.01
C CYS A 102 27.83 35.70 -11.40
N PHE A 103 28.04 34.54 -11.99
CA PHE A 103 28.22 34.47 -13.43
C PHE A 103 26.86 34.44 -14.12
N GLU A 104 26.68 35.29 -15.13
CA GLU A 104 25.51 35.31 -15.98
C GLU A 104 25.80 34.73 -17.37
N LEU A 105 24.87 33.94 -17.88
CA LEU A 105 24.84 33.47 -19.26
C LEU A 105 23.53 33.91 -19.92
N ASP A 106 23.62 34.55 -21.08
CA ASP A 106 22.47 34.99 -21.83
C ASP A 106 21.68 33.79 -22.39
N ARG A 107 20.36 33.93 -22.52
CA ARG A 107 19.45 32.82 -22.87
C ARG A 107 19.79 32.10 -24.18
N GLU A 108 20.24 32.82 -25.20
CA GLU A 108 20.62 32.19 -26.47
C GLU A 108 21.79 31.22 -26.29
N ASP A 109 22.77 31.61 -25.47
CA ASP A 109 23.93 30.78 -25.19
C ASP A 109 23.60 29.65 -24.21
N PHE A 110 22.68 29.87 -23.26
CA PHE A 110 22.09 28.79 -22.47
C PHE A 110 21.43 27.74 -23.36
N ASN A 111 20.62 28.15 -24.34
CA ASN A 111 19.94 27.23 -25.26
C ASN A 111 20.93 26.46 -26.14
N LYS A 112 22.01 27.10 -26.58
CA LYS A 112 23.09 26.43 -27.33
C LYS A 112 23.80 25.41 -26.44
N LEU A 113 24.14 25.79 -25.20
CA LEU A 113 24.79 24.91 -24.24
C LEU A 113 23.91 23.69 -23.88
N PHE A 114 22.62 23.94 -23.67
CA PHE A 114 21.60 22.91 -23.40
C PHE A 114 21.44 21.91 -24.55
N LYS A 115 21.70 22.30 -25.80
CA LYS A 115 21.65 21.39 -26.95
C LYS A 115 22.96 20.66 -27.22
N MET A 116 24.11 21.25 -26.86
CA MET A 116 25.41 20.65 -27.17
C MET A 116 25.92 19.69 -26.10
N SER A 117 25.60 19.91 -24.81
CA SER A 117 26.06 19.04 -23.72
C SER A 117 24.91 18.22 -23.14
N SER A 118 25.01 16.89 -23.29
CA SER A 118 24.10 15.92 -22.67
C SER A 118 24.08 16.03 -21.14
N GLU A 119 25.24 16.27 -20.53
CA GLU A 119 25.40 16.34 -19.07
C GLU A 119 24.70 17.58 -18.52
N PHE A 120 24.87 18.73 -19.20
CA PHE A 120 24.18 19.98 -18.85
C PHE A 120 22.67 19.88 -19.09
N GLN A 121 22.25 19.24 -20.19
CA GLN A 121 20.85 18.96 -20.49
C GLN A 121 20.21 18.07 -19.41
N ASP A 122 20.89 16.99 -19.03
CA ASP A 122 20.44 16.06 -18.00
C ASP A 122 20.38 16.72 -16.62
N PHE A 123 21.33 17.57 -16.28
CA PHE A 123 21.28 18.37 -15.05
C PHE A 123 20.05 19.29 -15.05
N CYS A 124 19.82 20.02 -16.15
CA CYS A 124 18.71 20.95 -16.25
C CYS A 124 17.35 20.24 -16.19
N THR A 125 17.22 19.07 -16.81
CA THR A 125 15.98 18.27 -16.81
C THR A 125 15.78 17.52 -15.49
N ARG A 126 16.84 17.01 -14.83
CA ARG A 126 16.77 16.40 -13.49
C ARG A 126 16.42 17.43 -12.41
N ARG A 127 16.96 18.66 -12.49
CA ARG A 127 16.61 19.75 -11.56
C ARG A 127 15.16 20.20 -11.76
N LEU A 128 14.64 20.17 -12.99
CA LEU A 128 13.22 20.36 -13.26
C LEU A 128 12.37 19.22 -12.69
N ALA A 129 12.79 17.95 -12.82
CA ALA A 129 12.10 16.81 -12.22
C ALA A 129 12.10 16.88 -10.68
N ASN A 130 13.21 17.28 -10.05
CA ASN A 130 13.30 17.47 -8.59
C ASN A 130 12.50 18.68 -8.10
N LEU A 131 12.42 19.76 -8.88
CA LEU A 131 11.55 20.92 -8.58
C LEU A 131 10.08 20.57 -8.80
N LEU A 132 9.75 19.78 -9.82
CA LEU A 132 8.39 19.27 -10.03
C LEU A 132 8.01 18.28 -8.95
N ASP A 133 8.91 17.41 -8.47
CA ASP A 133 8.68 16.53 -7.31
C ASP A 133 8.56 17.33 -6.01
N LYS A 134 9.35 18.38 -5.81
CA LYS A 134 9.18 19.31 -4.68
C LYS A 134 7.86 20.06 -4.77
N VAL A 135 7.49 20.57 -5.95
CA VAL A 135 6.19 21.19 -6.19
C VAL A 135 5.05 20.17 -6.10
N ARG A 136 5.25 18.89 -6.44
CA ARG A 136 4.27 17.82 -6.25
C ARG A 136 4.09 17.53 -4.77
N ARG A 137 5.18 17.44 -4.01
CA ARG A 137 5.16 17.31 -2.54
C ARG A 137 4.58 18.56 -1.87
N GLN A 138 4.80 19.75 -2.44
CA GLN A 138 4.34 21.02 -1.91
C GLN A 138 2.90 21.35 -2.32
N VAL A 139 2.44 20.89 -3.47
CA VAL A 139 1.03 20.89 -3.89
C VAL A 139 0.28 19.79 -3.16
N GLN A 140 0.91 18.64 -2.86
CA GLN A 140 0.36 17.64 -1.94
C GLN A 140 0.29 18.19 -0.50
N SER A 141 1.27 18.99 -0.06
CA SER A 141 1.22 19.63 1.27
C SER A 141 0.32 20.87 1.33
N SER A 142 0.14 21.60 0.22
CA SER A 142 -0.74 22.78 0.14
C SER A 142 -2.20 22.39 -0.14
N ALA A 143 -2.44 21.30 -0.89
CA ALA A 143 -3.74 20.63 -0.94
C ALA A 143 -4.09 20.01 0.42
N ALA A 144 -3.09 19.57 1.21
CA ALA A 144 -3.28 19.18 2.60
C ALA A 144 -3.51 20.36 3.56
N ALA A 145 -3.12 21.59 3.19
CA ALA A 145 -3.33 22.79 4.03
C ALA A 145 -4.67 23.50 3.75
N GLY A 146 -5.25 23.36 2.56
CA GLY A 146 -6.55 23.94 2.19
C GLY A 146 -7.76 23.05 2.50
N LEU A 147 -7.55 21.79 2.90
CA LEU A 147 -8.59 20.82 3.22
C LEU A 147 -8.21 20.10 4.52
N GLY A 148 -8.57 20.69 5.66
CA GLY A 148 -8.48 19.99 6.95
C GLY A 148 -9.33 18.71 6.89
N GLY A 149 -8.69 17.53 6.80
CA GLY A 149 -9.41 16.25 6.90
C GLY A 149 -8.70 14.99 6.40
N ASP A 150 -7.64 15.08 5.59
CA ASP A 150 -7.21 13.93 4.77
C ASP A 150 -6.25 12.91 5.44
N THR A 151 -6.22 12.85 6.78
CA THR A 151 -5.34 11.93 7.54
C THR A 151 -6.08 11.01 8.51
N SER A 152 -7.42 10.93 8.46
CA SER A 152 -8.15 10.27 9.57
C SER A 152 -8.17 8.73 9.54
N LEU A 153 -8.17 8.07 8.36
CA LEU A 153 -8.34 6.60 8.20
C LEU A 153 -7.03 5.82 8.22
N ASN A 154 -5.94 6.50 7.95
CA ASN A 154 -4.67 5.91 7.52
C ASN A 154 -3.59 5.95 8.60
N ILE A 155 -3.90 6.65 9.69
CA ILE A 155 -3.16 6.57 10.93
C ILE A 155 -3.46 5.26 11.61
N THR A 156 -2.44 4.76 12.29
CA THR A 156 -2.59 3.57 13.11
C THR A 156 -3.52 3.86 14.28
N LEU A 157 -4.18 2.83 14.79
CA LEU A 157 -5.03 2.96 15.97
C LEU A 157 -4.20 3.45 17.17
N GLY A 158 -2.93 3.04 17.26
CA GLY A 158 -1.99 3.55 18.27
C GLY A 158 -1.80 5.07 18.21
N GLU A 159 -1.71 5.66 17.02
CA GLU A 159 -1.64 7.13 16.85
C GLU A 159 -2.97 7.84 17.16
N ARG A 160 -4.08 7.12 17.15
CA ARG A 160 -5.43 7.64 17.42
C ARG A 160 -5.91 7.47 18.85
N VAL A 161 -5.42 6.47 19.58
CA VAL A 161 -5.74 6.28 20.99
C VAL A 161 -5.14 7.46 21.76
N ARG A 162 -5.99 8.43 22.09
CA ARG A 162 -5.59 9.68 22.77
C ARG A 162 -5.71 9.63 24.29
N ARG A 163 -6.42 8.63 24.83
CA ARG A 163 -6.75 8.50 26.25
C ARG A 163 -6.55 7.08 26.73
N GLU A 164 -6.17 6.93 27.99
CA GLU A 164 -6.23 5.62 28.63
C GLU A 164 -7.68 5.08 28.63
N PRO A 165 -7.86 3.78 28.40
CA PRO A 165 -9.19 3.19 28.43
C PRO A 165 -9.73 3.19 29.86
N VAL A 166 -11.01 3.55 30.01
CA VAL A 166 -11.71 3.41 31.28
C VAL A 166 -12.01 1.93 31.50
N VAL A 167 -11.52 1.40 32.62
CA VAL A 167 -11.60 -0.02 32.96
C VAL A 167 -12.23 -0.26 34.32
N CYS A 168 -12.88 -1.41 34.48
CA CYS A 168 -13.36 -1.89 35.78
C CYS A 168 -13.18 -3.41 35.92
N ARG A 169 -13.40 -3.93 37.14
CA ARG A 169 -13.33 -5.36 37.46
C ARG A 169 -14.67 -6.07 37.21
N PRO A 170 -14.69 -7.38 36.91
CA PRO A 170 -15.93 -8.10 36.65
C PRO A 170 -16.94 -8.04 37.80
N GLU A 171 -16.45 -7.97 39.04
CA GLU A 171 -17.24 -7.85 40.28
C GLU A 171 -17.74 -6.42 40.57
N THR A 172 -17.28 -5.40 39.83
CA THR A 172 -17.70 -4.00 40.00
C THR A 172 -19.22 -3.90 39.85
N ARG A 173 -19.90 -3.18 40.73
CA ARG A 173 -21.36 -3.02 40.64
C ARG A 173 -21.73 -2.22 39.40
N ILE A 174 -22.86 -2.55 38.76
CA ILE A 174 -23.35 -1.82 37.57
C ILE A 174 -23.45 -0.31 37.87
N ARG A 175 -23.94 0.10 39.04
CA ARG A 175 -23.98 1.53 39.42
C ARG A 175 -22.61 2.22 39.44
N GLU A 176 -21.57 1.52 39.90
CA GLU A 176 -20.22 2.08 40.03
C GLU A 176 -19.59 2.21 38.66
N ALA A 177 -19.80 1.22 37.79
CA ALA A 177 -19.39 1.27 36.40
C ALA A 177 -20.08 2.43 35.64
N LEU A 178 -21.40 2.61 35.83
CA LEU A 178 -22.15 3.73 35.23
C LEU A 178 -21.69 5.08 35.76
N GLN A 179 -21.43 5.21 37.07
CA GLN A 179 -20.90 6.43 37.65
C GLN A 179 -19.52 6.76 37.06
N THR A 180 -18.64 5.76 36.95
CA THR A 180 -17.32 5.92 36.33
C THR A 180 -17.44 6.38 34.87
N MET A 181 -18.40 5.82 34.11
CA MET A 181 -18.65 6.23 32.73
C MET A 181 -19.11 7.69 32.62
N ASP A 182 -19.94 8.14 33.55
CA ASP A 182 -20.42 9.54 33.62
C ASP A 182 -19.29 10.51 34.02
N ASP A 183 -18.55 10.18 35.08
CA ASP A 183 -17.45 10.97 35.62
C ASP A 183 -16.33 11.18 34.58
N GLU A 184 -15.95 10.10 33.88
CA GLU A 184 -14.93 10.10 32.83
C GLU A 184 -15.47 10.53 31.45
N ARG A 185 -16.77 10.81 31.35
CA ARG A 185 -17.48 11.19 30.12
C ARG A 185 -17.21 10.25 28.95
N VAL A 186 -17.33 8.94 29.20
CA VAL A 186 -17.08 7.88 28.21
C VAL A 186 -18.36 7.11 27.88
N GLY A 187 -18.48 6.68 26.62
CA GLY A 187 -19.62 5.89 26.15
C GLY A 187 -19.51 4.38 26.43
N SER A 188 -18.39 3.93 26.97
CA SER A 188 -18.07 2.53 27.22
C SER A 188 -17.09 2.34 28.35
N VAL A 189 -17.20 1.23 29.08
CA VAL A 189 -16.20 0.72 30.03
C VAL A 189 -15.75 -0.69 29.62
N VAL A 190 -14.46 -0.97 29.74
CA VAL A 190 -13.90 -2.29 29.45
C VAL A 190 -13.68 -3.04 30.76
N ILE A 191 -14.18 -4.27 30.83
CA ILE A 191 -14.02 -5.15 31.99
C ILE A 191 -12.72 -5.94 31.80
N THR A 192 -11.79 -5.88 32.76
CA THR A 192 -10.48 -6.55 32.65
C THR A 192 -10.14 -7.43 33.86
N ASP A 193 -9.23 -8.39 33.66
CA ASP A 193 -8.54 -9.11 34.75
C ASP A 193 -7.41 -8.27 35.39
N ASP A 194 -6.63 -8.89 36.31
CA ASP A 194 -5.47 -8.28 36.97
C ASP A 194 -4.35 -7.88 35.99
N ASP A 195 -4.23 -8.61 34.88
CA ASP A 195 -3.19 -8.42 33.86
C ASP A 195 -3.58 -7.37 32.80
N ARG A 196 -4.75 -6.71 32.95
CA ARG A 196 -5.40 -5.84 31.96
C ARG A 196 -5.83 -6.58 30.66
N ARG A 197 -6.13 -7.87 30.72
CA ARG A 197 -6.76 -8.57 29.58
C ARG A 197 -8.25 -8.22 29.52
N PRO A 198 -8.80 -7.84 28.36
CA PRO A 198 -10.22 -7.52 28.24
C PRO A 198 -11.06 -8.79 28.31
N LEU A 199 -11.88 -8.90 29.35
CA LEU A 199 -12.85 -9.98 29.56
C LEU A 199 -14.23 -9.63 28.99
N GLY A 200 -14.54 -8.33 28.90
CA GLY A 200 -15.79 -7.86 28.34
C GLY A 200 -15.83 -6.37 28.09
N VAL A 201 -16.90 -5.91 27.43
CA VAL A 201 -17.19 -4.49 27.23
C VAL A 201 -18.65 -4.21 27.55
N PHE A 202 -18.91 -3.06 28.16
CA PHE A 202 -20.26 -2.55 28.41
C PHE A 202 -20.37 -1.12 27.89
N THR A 203 -21.45 -0.83 27.15
CA THR A 203 -21.67 0.47 26.51
C THR A 203 -23.00 1.10 26.95
N LEU A 204 -23.16 2.41 26.72
CA LEU A 204 -24.44 3.08 26.94
C LEU A 204 -25.60 2.47 26.12
N HIS A 205 -25.30 1.82 24.99
CA HIS A 205 -26.30 1.11 24.20
C HIS A 205 -26.81 -0.17 24.90
N ASP A 206 -25.94 -0.83 25.67
CA ASP A 206 -26.27 -2.03 26.43
C ASP A 206 -27.16 -1.74 27.64
N LEU A 207 -27.07 -0.52 28.20
CA LEU A 207 -27.87 -0.09 29.37
C LEU A 207 -29.37 -0.33 29.16
N LEU A 208 -29.91 0.11 28.02
CA LEU A 208 -31.34 -0.03 27.73
C LEU A 208 -31.75 -1.51 27.65
N ASN A 209 -31.03 -2.29 26.84
CA ASN A 209 -31.44 -3.64 26.46
C ASN A 209 -31.05 -4.73 27.46
N ARG A 210 -30.03 -4.49 28.31
CA ARG A 210 -29.48 -5.49 29.23
C ARG A 210 -29.68 -5.16 30.70
N VAL A 211 -30.00 -3.92 31.03
CA VAL A 211 -30.22 -3.49 32.42
C VAL A 211 -31.64 -2.96 32.60
N SER A 212 -32.04 -1.93 31.83
CA SER A 212 -33.32 -1.25 32.04
C SER A 212 -34.52 -2.11 31.65
N LEU A 213 -34.57 -2.64 30.43
CA LEU A 213 -35.69 -3.47 29.97
C LEU A 213 -35.81 -4.82 30.70
N PRO A 214 -34.70 -5.52 31.03
CA PRO A 214 -34.77 -6.77 31.81
C PRO A 214 -34.85 -6.54 33.33
N GLU A 215 -34.90 -5.29 33.80
CA GLU A 215 -34.97 -4.91 35.22
C GLU A 215 -33.84 -5.48 36.09
N VAL A 216 -32.62 -5.53 35.56
CA VAL A 216 -31.44 -5.99 36.31
C VAL A 216 -31.08 -4.97 37.40
N GLY A 217 -30.98 -5.44 38.65
CA GLY A 217 -30.62 -4.59 39.78
C GLY A 217 -29.22 -3.98 39.65
N LEU A 218 -29.10 -2.67 39.92
CA LEU A 218 -27.84 -1.92 39.73
C LEU A 218 -26.70 -2.32 40.69
N ASP A 219 -27.00 -3.10 41.73
CA ASP A 219 -26.02 -3.64 42.68
C ASP A 219 -25.45 -4.99 42.24
N GLN A 220 -25.94 -5.56 41.12
CA GLN A 220 -25.34 -6.74 40.51
C GLN A 220 -23.97 -6.43 39.89
N PRO A 221 -23.09 -7.44 39.76
CA PRO A 221 -21.79 -7.27 39.11
C PRO A 221 -21.94 -6.99 37.61
N ILE A 222 -21.08 -6.12 37.06
CA ILE A 222 -21.07 -5.74 35.65
C ILE A 222 -20.84 -6.94 34.72
N SER A 223 -20.18 -8.01 35.21
CA SER A 223 -19.98 -9.27 34.48
C SER A 223 -21.28 -9.98 34.09
N ALA A 224 -22.41 -9.65 34.73
CA ALA A 224 -23.72 -10.19 34.41
C ALA A 224 -24.31 -9.60 33.12
N VAL A 225 -23.88 -8.39 32.72
CA VAL A 225 -24.49 -7.63 31.61
C VAL A 225 -23.50 -7.24 30.51
N MET A 226 -22.19 -7.48 30.71
CA MET A 226 -21.15 -7.20 29.71
C MET A 226 -21.26 -8.09 28.46
N THR A 227 -20.80 -7.58 27.32
CA THR A 227 -20.47 -8.40 26.15
C THR A 227 -19.16 -9.10 26.43
N ARG A 228 -19.16 -10.43 26.52
CA ARG A 228 -17.95 -11.24 26.73
C ARG A 228 -17.12 -11.31 25.45
N ASP A 229 -15.81 -11.51 25.63
CA ASP A 229 -14.85 -11.74 24.54
C ASP A 229 -14.95 -10.69 23.42
N PRO A 230 -14.72 -9.40 23.73
CA PRO A 230 -14.91 -8.32 22.77
C PRO A 230 -13.96 -8.45 21.58
N ILE A 231 -14.44 -8.07 20.39
CA ILE A 231 -13.60 -7.99 19.20
C ILE A 231 -12.52 -6.93 19.41
N THR A 232 -11.28 -7.26 19.05
CA THR A 232 -10.10 -6.40 19.29
C THR A 232 -9.28 -6.21 18.01
N LEU A 233 -8.49 -5.12 17.96
CA LEU A 233 -7.45 -4.90 16.96
C LEU A 233 -6.12 -4.52 17.63
N PRO A 234 -4.96 -4.85 17.04
CA PRO A 234 -3.68 -4.37 17.53
C PRO A 234 -3.46 -2.88 17.25
N PRO A 235 -2.59 -2.18 18.01
CA PRO A 235 -2.30 -0.75 17.79
C PRO A 235 -1.81 -0.43 16.38
N LYS A 236 -1.12 -1.38 15.73
CA LYS A 236 -0.60 -1.27 14.36
C LYS A 236 -1.67 -1.35 13.26
N SER A 237 -2.90 -1.74 13.61
CA SER A 237 -4.01 -1.70 12.65
C SER A 237 -4.37 -0.27 12.29
N PHE A 238 -4.99 -0.08 11.14
CA PHE A 238 -5.40 1.23 10.64
C PHE A 238 -6.81 1.60 11.09
N ALA A 239 -7.07 2.91 11.15
CA ALA A 239 -8.38 3.45 11.52
C ALA A 239 -9.54 3.01 10.57
N PHE A 240 -9.25 2.65 9.32
CA PHE A 240 -10.28 2.09 8.42
C PHE A 240 -10.72 0.68 8.81
N GLU A 241 -9.79 -0.16 9.27
CA GLU A 241 -10.09 -1.53 9.71
C GLU A 241 -11.08 -1.50 10.88
N ALA A 242 -10.84 -0.61 11.85
CA ALA A 242 -11.74 -0.39 12.97
C ALA A 242 -13.11 0.13 12.53
N ALA A 243 -13.16 1.12 11.62
CA ALA A 243 -14.40 1.78 11.20
C ALA A 243 -15.39 0.80 10.56
N MET A 244 -14.89 -0.15 9.80
CA MET A 244 -15.74 -1.17 9.21
C MET A 244 -16.04 -2.33 10.14
N LEU A 245 -15.13 -2.75 11.04
CA LEU A 245 -15.47 -3.78 12.02
C LEU A 245 -16.71 -3.36 12.81
N MET A 246 -16.73 -2.08 13.21
CA MET A 246 -17.91 -1.40 13.75
C MET A 246 -19.11 -1.46 12.79
N ALA A 247 -18.93 -1.13 11.51
CA ALA A 247 -20.01 -1.14 10.52
C ALA A 247 -20.62 -2.53 10.27
N SER A 248 -19.79 -3.57 10.19
CA SER A 248 -20.19 -4.94 9.85
C SER A 248 -20.85 -5.68 11.01
N HIS A 249 -20.42 -5.40 12.23
CA HIS A 249 -20.95 -6.06 13.43
C HIS A 249 -21.98 -5.18 14.18
N GLY A 250 -22.14 -3.92 13.77
CA GLY A 250 -23.11 -3.00 14.37
C GLY A 250 -22.74 -2.51 15.76
N PHE A 251 -21.48 -2.61 16.18
CA PHE A 251 -21.00 -2.03 17.45
C PHE A 251 -20.26 -0.70 17.21
N HIS A 252 -20.17 0.13 18.24
CA HIS A 252 -19.65 1.49 18.15
C HIS A 252 -18.32 1.72 18.88
N HIS A 253 -17.77 0.69 19.53
CA HIS A 253 -16.53 0.77 20.30
C HIS A 253 -15.68 -0.48 20.05
N LEU A 254 -14.37 -0.30 19.90
CA LEU A 254 -13.41 -1.36 19.63
C LEU A 254 -12.25 -1.31 20.62
N CYS A 255 -11.92 -2.46 21.21
CA CYS A 255 -10.80 -2.59 22.13
C CYS A 255 -9.49 -2.72 21.36
N ILE A 256 -8.47 -1.95 21.74
CA ILE A 256 -7.13 -2.02 21.16
C ILE A 256 -6.25 -2.84 22.11
N VAL A 257 -5.66 -3.92 21.61
CA VAL A 257 -4.94 -4.90 22.43
C VAL A 257 -3.56 -5.18 21.85
N GLU A 258 -2.53 -5.06 22.69
CA GLU A 258 -1.17 -5.45 22.33
C GLU A 258 -0.67 -6.52 23.31
N ARG A 259 -0.21 -7.65 22.77
CA ARG A 259 0.29 -8.80 23.57
C ARG A 259 -0.70 -9.24 24.66
N GLY A 260 -1.99 -9.25 24.32
CA GLY A 260 -3.07 -9.66 25.22
C GLY A 260 -3.51 -8.59 26.24
N ARG A 261 -2.85 -7.44 26.31
CA ARG A 261 -3.19 -6.35 27.24
C ARG A 261 -3.94 -5.22 26.54
N LEU A 262 -4.98 -4.70 27.18
CA LEU A 262 -5.74 -3.56 26.69
C LEU A 262 -4.87 -2.29 26.72
N THR A 263 -4.66 -1.68 25.56
CA THR A 263 -3.89 -0.43 25.41
C THR A 263 -4.78 0.77 25.10
N GLY A 264 -6.01 0.56 24.64
CA GLY A 264 -6.92 1.66 24.31
C GLY A 264 -8.32 1.22 23.90
N VAL A 265 -9.21 2.20 23.73
CA VAL A 265 -10.53 2.02 23.12
C VAL A 265 -10.71 3.09 22.06
N ILE A 266 -11.16 2.68 20.88
CA ILE A 266 -11.54 3.56 19.78
C ILE A 266 -13.05 3.50 19.64
N SER A 267 -13.73 4.65 19.70
CA SER A 267 -15.15 4.77 19.41
C SER A 267 -15.39 5.13 17.95
N GLU A 268 -16.63 4.93 17.49
CA GLU A 268 -17.10 5.42 16.20
C GLU A 268 -16.74 6.92 16.06
N ARG A 269 -17.05 7.74 17.06
CA ARG A 269 -16.76 9.19 17.05
C ARG A 269 -15.28 9.54 16.84
N ASP A 270 -14.35 8.72 17.35
CA ASP A 270 -12.91 8.93 17.19
C ASP A 270 -12.44 8.71 15.74
N LEU A 271 -13.22 7.93 14.98
CA LEU A 271 -12.98 7.59 13.59
C LEU A 271 -13.68 8.56 12.62
N PHE A 272 -14.84 9.11 12.96
CA PHE A 272 -15.64 9.92 12.02
C PHE A 272 -15.50 11.43 12.21
N SER A 273 -14.58 12.02 11.44
CA SER A 273 -14.65 13.42 10.99
C SER A 273 -14.95 13.47 9.48
N LEU A 274 -16.23 13.71 9.15
CA LEU A 274 -16.83 14.17 7.89
C LEU A 274 -16.59 13.48 6.53
N GLN A 275 -15.67 12.52 6.33
CA GLN A 275 -15.37 12.01 4.96
C GLN A 275 -15.71 10.54 4.62
N ARG A 276 -16.50 9.80 5.42
CA ARG A 276 -16.54 8.31 5.33
C ARG A 276 -17.89 7.64 5.08
N VAL A 277 -18.90 8.40 4.66
CA VAL A 277 -20.27 7.85 4.50
C VAL A 277 -20.32 6.73 3.44
N GLY A 278 -19.50 6.79 2.38
CA GLY A 278 -19.50 5.79 1.30
C GLY A 278 -19.01 4.39 1.71
N LEU A 279 -17.80 4.29 2.29
CA LEU A 279 -17.18 2.99 2.64
C LEU A 279 -17.98 2.24 3.72
N VAL A 280 -18.43 2.96 4.75
CA VAL A 280 -19.21 2.37 5.85
C VAL A 280 -20.57 1.89 5.37
N ASN A 281 -21.27 2.70 4.57
CA ASN A 281 -22.54 2.28 4.00
C ASN A 281 -22.38 1.08 3.08
N LEU A 282 -21.32 1.04 2.26
CA LEU A 282 -21.04 -0.10 1.39
C LEU A 282 -20.77 -1.36 2.21
N SER A 283 -19.94 -1.29 3.24
CA SER A 283 -19.65 -2.41 4.13
C SER A 283 -20.89 -2.93 4.86
N ARG A 284 -21.75 -2.03 5.34
CA ARG A 284 -23.04 -2.38 5.97
C ARG A 284 -23.98 -3.04 4.98
N SER A 285 -24.09 -2.50 3.77
CA SER A 285 -24.91 -3.08 2.69
C SER A 285 -24.43 -4.47 2.28
N VAL A 286 -23.12 -4.70 2.20
CA VAL A 286 -22.56 -6.04 1.93
C VAL A 286 -22.92 -7.01 3.06
N SER A 287 -22.78 -6.59 4.31
CA SER A 287 -23.08 -7.43 5.47
C SER A 287 -24.58 -7.79 5.54
N GLY A 288 -25.45 -6.86 5.17
CA GLY A 288 -26.91 -7.05 5.16
C GLY A 288 -27.48 -7.75 3.92
N ALA A 289 -26.73 -7.91 2.83
CA ALA A 289 -27.26 -8.43 1.55
C ALA A 289 -27.89 -9.82 1.70
N GLU A 290 -29.12 -10.03 1.24
CA GLU A 290 -29.82 -11.30 1.43
C GLU A 290 -29.61 -12.31 0.30
N ASP A 291 -29.16 -11.85 -0.87
CA ASP A 291 -28.99 -12.64 -2.08
C ASP A 291 -27.72 -12.26 -2.87
N VAL A 292 -27.29 -13.16 -3.76
CA VAL A 292 -26.10 -12.97 -4.61
C VAL A 292 -26.30 -11.82 -5.60
N ALA A 293 -27.52 -11.60 -6.10
CA ALA A 293 -27.81 -10.52 -7.05
C ALA A 293 -27.53 -9.13 -6.45
N THR A 294 -27.79 -8.96 -5.16
CA THR A 294 -27.48 -7.75 -4.40
C THR A 294 -25.98 -7.57 -4.23
N LEU A 295 -25.25 -8.64 -3.90
CA LEU A 295 -23.79 -8.62 -3.84
C LEU A 295 -23.16 -8.29 -5.19
N THR A 296 -23.70 -8.77 -6.31
CA THR A 296 -23.26 -8.41 -7.66
C THR A 296 -23.38 -6.91 -7.94
N ARG A 297 -24.44 -6.25 -7.45
CA ARG A 297 -24.56 -4.78 -7.58
C ARG A 297 -23.53 -4.08 -6.71
N LEU A 298 -23.39 -4.49 -5.45
CA LEU A 298 -22.44 -3.91 -4.50
C LEU A 298 -20.97 -4.08 -4.93
N GLY A 299 -20.63 -5.18 -5.60
CA GLY A 299 -19.30 -5.37 -6.21
C GLY A 299 -18.96 -4.26 -7.21
N ARG A 300 -19.93 -3.77 -7.99
CA ARG A 300 -19.73 -2.61 -8.90
C ARG A 300 -19.50 -1.32 -8.12
N ASP A 301 -20.21 -1.13 -7.01
CA ASP A 301 -20.04 0.04 -6.15
C ASP A 301 -18.64 0.07 -5.51
N VAL A 302 -18.05 -1.09 -5.20
CA VAL A 302 -16.64 -1.19 -4.79
C VAL A 302 -15.71 -0.61 -5.87
N HIS A 303 -15.89 -1.00 -7.13
CA HIS A 303 -15.07 -0.48 -8.23
C HIS A 303 -15.23 1.04 -8.42
N LEU A 304 -16.45 1.57 -8.24
CA LEU A 304 -16.71 3.01 -8.30
C LEU A 304 -16.00 3.77 -7.17
N LEU A 305 -16.09 3.26 -5.93
CA LEU A 305 -15.42 3.84 -4.77
C LEU A 305 -13.89 3.89 -4.99
N VAL A 306 -13.30 2.80 -5.46
CA VAL A 306 -11.86 2.75 -5.77
C VAL A 306 -11.48 3.77 -6.83
N GLY A 307 -12.28 3.92 -7.90
CA GLY A 307 -12.04 4.92 -8.93
C GLY A 307 -12.02 6.35 -8.38
N GLN A 308 -12.92 6.67 -7.43
CA GLN A 308 -12.94 7.96 -6.74
C GLN A 308 -11.71 8.15 -5.86
N MET A 309 -11.28 7.12 -5.12
CA MET A 309 -10.09 7.17 -4.27
C MET A 309 -8.81 7.41 -5.09
N ILE A 310 -8.68 6.76 -6.26
CA ILE A 310 -7.54 6.98 -7.16
C ILE A 310 -7.53 8.44 -7.67
N ALA A 311 -8.69 8.96 -8.07
CA ALA A 311 -8.82 10.34 -8.56
C ALA A 311 -8.50 11.38 -7.48
N GLN A 312 -8.80 11.06 -6.21
CA GLN A 312 -8.49 11.88 -5.04
C GLN A 312 -7.03 11.76 -4.58
N GLY A 313 -6.25 10.86 -5.18
CA GLY A 313 -4.83 10.68 -4.83
C GLY A 313 -4.59 9.92 -3.52
N VAL A 314 -5.57 9.12 -3.08
CA VAL A 314 -5.40 8.21 -1.93
C VAL A 314 -4.23 7.27 -2.20
N ARG A 315 -3.48 6.91 -1.14
CA ARG A 315 -2.30 6.06 -1.30
C ARG A 315 -2.69 4.65 -1.75
N VAL A 316 -1.83 4.04 -2.56
CA VAL A 316 -2.10 2.74 -3.21
C VAL A 316 -2.24 1.60 -2.21
N ASP A 317 -1.39 1.56 -1.19
CA ASP A 317 -1.44 0.57 -0.12
C ASP A 317 -2.81 0.57 0.58
N GLN A 318 -3.37 1.75 0.81
CA GLN A 318 -4.70 1.92 1.41
C GLN A 318 -5.81 1.46 0.48
N ILE A 319 -5.72 1.81 -0.80
CA ILE A 319 -6.69 1.37 -1.82
C ILE A 319 -6.72 -0.15 -1.88
N THR A 320 -5.56 -0.81 -1.97
CA THR A 320 -5.48 -2.28 -2.04
C THR A 320 -6.01 -2.95 -0.78
N GLN A 321 -5.76 -2.37 0.39
CA GLN A 321 -6.31 -2.88 1.65
C GLN A 321 -7.83 -2.77 1.69
N ILE A 322 -8.40 -1.62 1.33
CA ILE A 322 -9.85 -1.40 1.27
C ILE A 322 -10.50 -2.34 0.25
N ILE A 323 -9.88 -2.55 -0.91
CA ILE A 323 -10.35 -3.51 -1.92
C ILE A 323 -10.41 -4.92 -1.34
N THR A 324 -9.29 -5.44 -0.83
CA THR A 324 -9.23 -6.82 -0.33
C THR A 324 -10.24 -7.04 0.77
N LEU A 325 -10.40 -6.05 1.61
CA LEU A 325 -11.31 -6.09 2.72
C LEU A 325 -12.78 -6.17 2.28
N LEU A 326 -13.17 -5.35 1.30
CA LEU A 326 -14.55 -5.34 0.80
C LEU A 326 -14.82 -6.65 0.05
N ASN A 327 -13.81 -7.13 -0.68
CA ASN A 327 -13.85 -8.45 -1.32
C ASN A 327 -14.00 -9.57 -0.29
N ASP A 328 -13.23 -9.57 0.80
CA ASP A 328 -13.36 -10.56 1.87
C ASP A 328 -14.77 -10.55 2.48
N GLN A 329 -15.37 -9.36 2.68
CA GLN A 329 -16.74 -9.24 3.18
C GLN A 329 -17.76 -9.81 2.20
N ILE A 330 -17.60 -9.52 0.90
CA ILE A 330 -18.44 -10.13 -0.14
C ILE A 330 -18.25 -11.65 -0.13
N THR A 331 -17.02 -12.15 -0.08
CA THR A 331 -16.72 -13.59 -0.01
C THR A 331 -17.36 -14.25 1.20
N ARG A 332 -17.20 -13.69 2.41
CA ARG A 332 -17.87 -14.20 3.62
C ARG A 332 -19.38 -14.22 3.45
N ARG A 333 -19.96 -13.16 2.88
CA ARG A 333 -21.41 -13.08 2.70
C ARG A 333 -21.92 -14.06 1.65
N VAL A 334 -21.20 -14.25 0.55
CA VAL A 334 -21.50 -15.29 -0.45
C VAL A 334 -21.51 -16.66 0.22
N ILE A 335 -20.47 -16.99 1.01
CA ILE A 335 -20.40 -18.28 1.71
C ILE A 335 -21.60 -18.44 2.65
N GLN A 336 -21.95 -17.41 3.43
CA GLN A 336 -23.13 -17.44 4.30
C GLN A 336 -24.42 -17.68 3.54
N ILE A 337 -24.65 -16.98 2.42
CA ILE A 337 -25.85 -17.14 1.59
C ILE A 337 -25.91 -18.56 1.01
N CYS A 338 -24.80 -19.06 0.44
CA CYS A 338 -24.74 -20.41 -0.10
C CYS A 338 -24.95 -21.50 0.95
N ARG A 339 -24.52 -21.28 2.20
CA ARG A 339 -24.72 -22.20 3.33
C ARG A 339 -26.16 -22.24 3.86
N ARG A 340 -27.00 -21.21 3.64
CA ARG A 340 -28.37 -21.17 4.20
C ARG A 340 -29.25 -22.33 3.75
N ASP A 341 -29.07 -22.75 2.50
CA ASP A 341 -29.89 -23.80 1.88
C ASP A 341 -29.31 -25.21 2.12
N GLU A 342 -28.17 -25.32 2.80
CA GLU A 342 -27.52 -26.59 3.09
C GLU A 342 -28.02 -27.16 4.42
N GLY A 343 -28.21 -28.48 4.47
CA GLY A 343 -28.54 -29.17 5.72
C GLY A 343 -27.38 -29.18 6.71
N THR A 344 -27.62 -29.67 7.93
CA THR A 344 -26.61 -29.78 9.00
C THR A 344 -25.53 -30.83 8.74
N ASP A 345 -25.52 -31.49 7.58
CA ASP A 345 -24.57 -32.57 7.21
C ASP A 345 -23.29 -32.04 6.53
N ILE A 346 -23.17 -30.73 6.30
CA ILE A 346 -21.94 -30.16 5.73
C ILE A 346 -20.86 -30.06 6.82
N PRO A 347 -19.67 -30.66 6.63
CA PRO A 347 -18.56 -30.51 7.56
C PRO A 347 -18.17 -29.04 7.75
N GLU A 348 -17.73 -28.67 8.96
CA GLU A 348 -17.11 -27.36 9.16
C GLU A 348 -15.79 -27.25 8.40
N PHE A 349 -15.52 -26.04 7.91
CA PHE A 349 -14.37 -25.78 7.05
C PHE A 349 -13.87 -24.35 7.18
N ASP A 350 -12.57 -24.17 6.90
CA ASP A 350 -11.92 -22.88 6.78
C ASP A 350 -11.75 -22.55 5.29
N TRP A 351 -12.19 -21.36 4.89
CA TRP A 351 -12.00 -20.84 3.54
C TRP A 351 -10.69 -20.06 3.46
N LEU A 352 -9.77 -20.57 2.67
CA LEU A 352 -8.48 -19.93 2.39
C LEU A 352 -8.57 -19.06 1.15
N ALA A 353 -7.95 -17.89 1.22
CA ALA A 353 -7.45 -17.18 0.05
C ALA A 353 -5.99 -17.52 -0.21
N PHE A 354 -5.59 -17.45 -1.48
CA PHE A 354 -4.21 -17.60 -1.94
C PHE A 354 -3.74 -16.35 -2.71
N GLY A 355 -2.45 -16.29 -3.04
CA GLY A 355 -1.93 -15.31 -3.97
C GLY A 355 -2.18 -13.85 -3.54
N SER A 356 -2.59 -12.98 -4.48
CA SER A 356 -2.79 -11.55 -4.19
C SER A 356 -3.91 -11.26 -3.19
N GLU A 357 -4.92 -12.14 -3.10
CA GLU A 357 -6.00 -12.03 -2.12
C GLU A 357 -5.49 -12.32 -0.70
N ALA A 358 -4.67 -13.35 -0.56
CA ALA A 358 -3.99 -13.65 0.71
C ALA A 358 -3.05 -12.52 1.13
N ARG A 359 -2.29 -11.95 0.18
CA ARG A 359 -1.34 -10.85 0.44
C ARG A 359 -2.01 -9.50 0.70
N GLN A 360 -3.32 -9.37 0.50
CA GLN A 360 -4.04 -8.09 0.60
C GLN A 360 -3.54 -7.03 -0.41
N GLU A 361 -3.30 -7.48 -1.65
CA GLU A 361 -2.72 -6.69 -2.75
C GLU A 361 -3.60 -6.73 -4.00
N GLN A 362 -4.89 -7.03 -3.83
CA GLN A 362 -5.82 -7.10 -4.94
C GLN A 362 -6.01 -5.72 -5.59
N THR A 363 -6.15 -5.75 -6.90
CA THR A 363 -6.49 -4.59 -7.74
C THR A 363 -7.88 -4.78 -8.34
N LEU A 364 -8.37 -3.82 -9.14
CA LEU A 364 -9.67 -3.92 -9.82
C LEU A 364 -9.81 -5.18 -10.69
N LYS A 365 -8.73 -5.65 -11.30
CA LYS A 365 -8.68 -6.97 -11.93
C LYS A 365 -8.17 -8.03 -10.94
N THR A 366 -9.08 -8.84 -10.40
CA THR A 366 -8.73 -10.02 -9.60
C THR A 366 -9.53 -11.23 -10.07
N ASP A 367 -8.89 -12.38 -10.15
CA ASP A 367 -9.50 -13.69 -10.23
C ASP A 367 -9.64 -14.30 -8.83
N GLN A 368 -10.28 -15.47 -8.76
CA GLN A 368 -10.46 -16.26 -7.55
C GLN A 368 -9.30 -17.21 -7.31
N ASP A 369 -8.49 -16.98 -6.27
CA ASP A 369 -7.50 -17.96 -5.82
C ASP A 369 -7.85 -18.39 -4.40
N ASN A 370 -8.56 -19.52 -4.25
CA ASN A 370 -9.09 -19.97 -2.95
C ASN A 370 -9.03 -21.49 -2.75
N GLY A 371 -9.20 -21.92 -1.50
CA GLY A 371 -9.18 -23.32 -1.09
C GLY A 371 -9.93 -23.54 0.21
N ILE A 372 -10.02 -24.80 0.61
CA ILE A 372 -10.63 -25.25 1.85
C ILE A 372 -9.61 -26.05 2.68
N VAL A 373 -9.62 -25.77 3.98
CA VAL A 373 -9.08 -26.67 5.00
C VAL A 373 -10.24 -27.20 5.82
N PHE A 374 -10.31 -28.51 6.04
CA PHE A 374 -11.36 -29.11 6.88
C PHE A 374 -10.81 -30.23 7.74
N ILE A 375 -11.46 -30.48 8.88
CA ILE A 375 -11.22 -31.65 9.71
C ILE A 375 -12.39 -32.61 9.51
N PRO A 376 -12.15 -33.87 9.08
CA PRO A 376 -13.23 -34.83 8.91
C PRO A 376 -13.97 -35.02 10.24
N PRO A 377 -15.33 -34.95 10.26
CA PRO A 377 -16.10 -35.25 11.44
C PRO A 377 -15.84 -36.68 11.94
N GLU A 378 -16.08 -36.92 13.23
CA GLU A 378 -15.95 -38.25 13.81
C GLU A 378 -16.83 -39.26 13.05
N GLY A 379 -16.25 -40.41 12.68
CA GLY A 379 -16.93 -41.44 11.88
C GLY A 379 -17.00 -41.16 10.37
N MET A 380 -16.39 -40.08 9.87
CA MET A 380 -16.32 -39.74 8.45
C MET A 380 -14.88 -39.74 7.94
N THR A 381 -14.65 -40.33 6.77
CA THR A 381 -13.35 -40.25 6.09
C THR A 381 -13.14 -38.87 5.44
N ALA A 382 -11.88 -38.52 5.15
CA ALA A 382 -11.55 -37.27 4.45
C ALA A 382 -12.21 -37.17 3.06
N ASP A 383 -12.32 -38.29 2.34
CA ASP A 383 -12.96 -38.34 1.02
C ASP A 383 -14.48 -38.14 1.11
N GLU A 384 -15.13 -38.72 2.12
CA GLU A 384 -16.57 -38.52 2.35
C GLU A 384 -16.91 -37.08 2.74
N ALA A 385 -16.10 -36.47 3.61
CA ALA A 385 -16.23 -35.06 3.98
C ALA A 385 -16.02 -34.15 2.76
N ARG A 386 -14.96 -34.40 1.98
CA ARG A 386 -14.69 -33.65 0.74
C ARG A 386 -15.81 -33.77 -0.28
N LYS A 387 -16.37 -34.97 -0.47
CA LYS A 387 -17.49 -35.22 -1.39
C LYS A 387 -18.72 -34.38 -1.04
N ARG A 388 -18.94 -34.08 0.25
CA ARG A 388 -20.00 -33.17 0.73
C ARG A 388 -19.64 -31.69 0.53
N LEU A 389 -18.36 -31.32 0.71
CA LEU A 389 -17.90 -29.94 0.59
C LEU A 389 -17.81 -29.44 -0.86
N LEU A 390 -17.43 -30.31 -1.82
CA LEU A 390 -17.17 -29.89 -3.20
C LEU A 390 -18.39 -29.25 -3.91
N PRO A 391 -19.63 -29.78 -3.81
CA PRO A 391 -20.80 -29.13 -4.39
C PRO A 391 -21.04 -27.73 -3.82
N LEU A 392 -20.90 -27.56 -2.50
CA LEU A 392 -21.01 -26.26 -1.85
C LEU A 392 -19.90 -25.30 -2.33
N ALA A 393 -18.66 -25.76 -2.38
CA ALA A 393 -17.53 -24.97 -2.87
C ALA A 393 -17.73 -24.52 -4.33
N GLN A 394 -18.28 -25.40 -5.18
CA GLN A 394 -18.63 -25.05 -6.56
C GLN A 394 -19.71 -23.97 -6.63
N ARG A 395 -20.77 -24.07 -5.81
CA ARG A 395 -21.81 -23.03 -5.73
C ARG A 395 -21.22 -21.69 -5.27
N ILE A 396 -20.33 -21.70 -4.26
CA ILE A 396 -19.66 -20.50 -3.75
C ILE A 396 -18.80 -19.87 -4.85
N ASN A 397 -17.94 -20.65 -5.53
CA ASN A 397 -17.10 -20.13 -6.61
C ASN A 397 -17.93 -19.56 -7.77
N GLN A 398 -19.07 -20.17 -8.12
CA GLN A 398 -19.99 -19.65 -9.13
C GLN A 398 -20.69 -18.36 -8.68
N ALA A 399 -21.08 -18.25 -7.41
CA ALA A 399 -21.66 -17.02 -6.87
C ALA A 399 -20.64 -15.87 -6.81
N LEU A 400 -19.38 -16.16 -6.50
CA LEU A 400 -18.28 -15.19 -6.60
C LEU A 400 -18.06 -14.73 -8.05
N ASP A 401 -18.13 -15.65 -9.03
CA ASP A 401 -18.06 -15.31 -10.46
C ASP A 401 -19.17 -14.32 -10.86
N GLN A 402 -20.40 -14.58 -10.40
CA GLN A 402 -21.53 -13.65 -10.58
C GLN A 402 -21.32 -12.30 -9.90
N CYS A 403 -20.54 -12.24 -8.81
CA CYS A 403 -20.20 -11.00 -8.13
C CYS A 403 -19.08 -10.20 -8.82
N GLY A 404 -18.51 -10.71 -9.92
CA GLY A 404 -17.45 -10.06 -10.68
C GLY A 404 -16.04 -10.58 -10.39
N TYR A 405 -15.91 -11.70 -9.67
CA TYR A 405 -14.64 -12.39 -9.41
C TYR A 405 -14.49 -13.57 -10.37
N PRO A 406 -13.91 -13.41 -11.56
CA PRO A 406 -13.85 -14.49 -12.56
C PRO A 406 -13.19 -15.76 -12.03
N LEU A 407 -13.71 -16.91 -12.46
CA LEU A 407 -13.10 -18.22 -12.19
C LEU A 407 -11.62 -18.25 -12.61
N CYS A 408 -10.77 -18.84 -11.77
CA CYS A 408 -9.34 -18.91 -12.03
C CYS A 408 -9.01 -19.88 -13.16
N ARG A 409 -8.30 -19.39 -14.17
CA ARG A 409 -7.84 -20.19 -15.32
C ARG A 409 -6.89 -21.33 -14.93
N GLY A 410 -6.17 -21.17 -13.82
CA GLY A 410 -5.28 -22.18 -13.25
C GLY A 410 -6.00 -23.23 -12.38
N ASN A 411 -7.32 -23.11 -12.23
CA ASN A 411 -8.14 -23.98 -11.38
C ASN A 411 -7.68 -24.04 -9.90
N VAL A 412 -7.18 -22.92 -9.37
CA VAL A 412 -6.81 -22.75 -7.96
C VAL A 412 -8.05 -22.27 -7.20
N MET A 413 -9.01 -23.17 -7.01
CA MET A 413 -10.31 -22.83 -6.42
C MET A 413 -10.76 -23.95 -5.49
N ALA A 414 -11.51 -23.62 -4.44
CA ALA A 414 -12.04 -24.56 -3.45
C ALA A 414 -12.89 -25.69 -4.07
N SER A 415 -13.53 -25.44 -5.22
CA SER A 415 -14.26 -26.46 -6.00
C SER A 415 -13.36 -27.50 -6.67
N ASN A 416 -12.05 -27.28 -6.74
CA ASN A 416 -11.07 -28.28 -7.16
C ASN A 416 -10.75 -29.21 -5.97
N PRO A 417 -10.89 -30.55 -6.11
CA PRO A 417 -10.51 -31.50 -5.06
C PRO A 417 -9.08 -31.35 -4.56
N GLU A 418 -8.14 -30.87 -5.39
CA GLU A 418 -6.76 -30.60 -4.96
C GLU A 418 -6.64 -29.38 -4.04
N CYS A 419 -7.66 -28.53 -3.96
CA CYS A 419 -7.71 -27.34 -3.10
C CYS A 419 -8.71 -27.48 -1.95
N CYS A 420 -9.33 -28.64 -1.78
CA CYS A 420 -10.21 -28.96 -0.65
C CYS A 420 -9.60 -30.14 0.11
N LEU A 421 -8.75 -29.83 1.09
CA LEU A 421 -7.85 -30.79 1.73
C LEU A 421 -7.89 -30.68 3.26
N THR A 422 -7.54 -31.76 3.94
CA THR A 422 -7.24 -31.75 5.37
C THR A 422 -5.90 -31.06 5.66
N PRO A 423 -5.62 -30.64 6.92
CA PRO A 423 -4.33 -30.07 7.29
C PRO A 423 -3.13 -30.96 6.95
N GLU A 424 -3.27 -32.29 7.13
CA GLU A 424 -2.22 -33.26 6.83
C GLU A 424 -1.97 -33.38 5.32
N GLU A 425 -3.00 -33.38 4.49
CA GLU A 425 -2.85 -33.40 3.04
C GLU A 425 -2.21 -32.12 2.51
N TRP A 426 -2.58 -30.95 3.04
CA TRP A 426 -1.90 -29.70 2.73
C TRP A 426 -0.41 -29.75 3.09
N ARG A 427 -0.08 -30.28 4.28
CA ARG A 427 1.30 -30.48 4.75
C ARG A 427 2.10 -31.40 3.81
N GLN A 428 1.51 -32.51 3.36
CA GLN A 428 2.13 -33.42 2.41
C GLN A 428 2.38 -32.76 1.05
N ARG A 429 1.39 -31.99 0.56
CA ARG A 429 1.50 -31.27 -0.71
C ARG A 429 2.61 -30.22 -0.68
N PHE A 430 2.68 -29.44 0.41
CA PHE A 430 3.75 -28.44 0.60
C PHE A 430 5.12 -29.12 0.74
N THR A 431 5.18 -30.23 1.47
CA THR A 431 6.38 -31.07 1.56
C THR A 431 6.88 -31.49 0.18
N GLN A 432 6.00 -32.01 -0.66
CA GLN A 432 6.37 -32.43 -2.01
C GLN A 432 6.93 -31.27 -2.85
N TRP A 433 6.32 -30.08 -2.75
CA TRP A 433 6.79 -28.92 -3.51
C TRP A 433 8.18 -28.46 -3.07
N VAL A 434 8.41 -28.39 -1.75
CA VAL A 434 9.70 -28.02 -1.17
C VAL A 434 10.79 -29.05 -1.49
N ASP A 435 10.45 -30.33 -1.41
CA ASP A 435 11.45 -31.41 -1.51
C ASP A 435 11.77 -31.78 -2.97
N GLN A 436 10.86 -31.58 -3.93
CA GLN A 436 11.11 -31.91 -5.34
C GLN A 436 11.50 -30.71 -6.20
N GLY A 437 10.93 -29.52 -5.98
CA GLY A 437 11.39 -28.27 -6.63
C GLY A 437 11.30 -28.22 -8.16
N THR A 438 10.37 -28.94 -8.80
CA THR A 438 10.14 -28.84 -10.25
C THR A 438 9.58 -27.45 -10.62
N PRO A 439 9.64 -27.00 -11.89
CA PRO A 439 9.06 -25.71 -12.29
C PRO A 439 7.57 -25.55 -11.91
N LYS A 440 6.78 -26.62 -12.00
CA LYS A 440 5.36 -26.63 -11.55
C LYS A 440 5.26 -26.48 -10.03
N HIS A 441 6.15 -27.11 -9.27
CA HIS A 441 6.18 -26.97 -7.81
C HIS A 441 6.57 -25.57 -7.35
N LEU A 442 7.53 -24.92 -8.02
CA LEU A 442 7.90 -23.54 -7.72
C LEU A 442 6.77 -22.56 -8.06
N LEU A 443 6.06 -22.78 -9.17
CA LEU A 443 4.86 -22.01 -9.50
C LEU A 443 3.78 -22.17 -8.41
N ASN A 444 3.51 -23.41 -8.00
CA ASN A 444 2.58 -23.67 -6.91
C ASN A 444 3.03 -23.00 -5.61
N ALA A 445 4.30 -23.11 -5.21
CA ALA A 445 4.82 -22.45 -4.03
C ALA A 445 4.60 -20.92 -4.07
N ASN A 446 4.79 -20.27 -5.22
CA ASN A 446 4.52 -18.84 -5.40
C ASN A 446 3.04 -18.44 -5.23
N ILE A 447 2.11 -19.38 -5.39
CA ILE A 447 0.66 -19.15 -5.23
C ILE A 447 0.22 -19.52 -3.81
N TYR A 448 0.47 -20.76 -3.42
CA TYR A 448 -0.13 -21.38 -2.23
C TYR A 448 0.59 -21.08 -0.93
N PHE A 449 1.88 -20.69 -0.94
CA PHE A 449 2.57 -20.29 0.31
C PHE A 449 2.12 -18.92 0.81
N ASP A 450 1.52 -18.12 -0.06
CA ASP A 450 0.76 -16.95 0.35
C ASP A 450 -0.68 -17.40 0.57
N PHE A 451 -1.02 -17.80 1.79
CA PHE A 451 -2.39 -18.14 2.16
C PHE A 451 -2.84 -17.40 3.41
N ARG A 452 -4.15 -17.12 3.49
CA ARG A 452 -4.81 -16.45 4.62
C ARG A 452 -6.23 -16.98 4.77
N VAL A 453 -6.70 -17.16 6.00
CA VAL A 453 -8.08 -17.54 6.28
C VAL A 453 -9.00 -16.33 6.08
N ILE A 454 -10.05 -16.49 5.29
CA ILE A 454 -11.13 -15.50 5.14
C ILE A 454 -12.28 -15.83 6.10
N LEU A 455 -12.66 -17.10 6.19
CA LEU A 455 -13.75 -17.61 7.03
C LEU A 455 -13.28 -18.90 7.71
N GLY A 456 -13.67 -19.11 8.97
CA GLY A 456 -13.34 -20.31 9.73
C GLY A 456 -12.38 -20.04 10.88
N SER A 457 -11.82 -21.10 11.44
CA SER A 457 -10.81 -21.04 12.50
C SER A 457 -9.43 -20.72 11.92
N GLU A 458 -8.65 -19.87 12.61
CA GLU A 458 -7.29 -19.57 12.16
C GLU A 458 -6.27 -20.66 12.57
N GLY A 459 -6.63 -21.56 13.49
CA GLY A 459 -5.74 -22.53 14.11
C GLY A 459 -5.02 -23.45 13.11
N PRO A 460 -5.74 -24.28 12.33
CA PRO A 460 -5.11 -25.24 11.42
C PRO A 460 -4.22 -24.57 10.35
N ALA A 461 -4.65 -23.41 9.85
CA ALA A 461 -3.89 -22.64 8.87
C ALA A 461 -2.60 -22.06 9.48
N GLU A 462 -2.66 -21.58 10.72
CA GLU A 462 -1.49 -21.03 11.41
C GLU A 462 -0.48 -22.12 11.79
N GLU A 463 -0.94 -23.28 12.24
CA GLU A 463 -0.07 -24.45 12.47
C GLU A 463 0.64 -24.89 11.18
N LEU A 464 -0.08 -24.94 10.06
CA LEU A 464 0.49 -25.22 8.75
C LEU A 464 1.55 -24.16 8.40
N ARG A 465 1.28 -22.88 8.69
CA ARG A 465 2.18 -21.75 8.42
C ARG A 465 3.50 -21.88 9.15
N GLN A 466 3.44 -22.06 10.47
CA GLN A 466 4.62 -22.19 11.33
C GLN A 466 5.48 -23.37 10.87
N TRP A 467 4.85 -24.53 10.61
CA TRP A 467 5.54 -25.72 10.13
C TRP A 467 6.29 -25.49 8.80
N PHE A 468 5.65 -24.90 7.79
CA PHE A 468 6.31 -24.77 6.47
C PHE A 468 7.39 -23.67 6.47
N LEU A 469 7.25 -22.62 7.30
CA LEU A 469 8.27 -21.59 7.47
C LEU A 469 9.56 -22.19 8.06
N GLU A 470 9.46 -23.06 9.06
CA GLU A 470 10.63 -23.77 9.59
C GLU A 470 11.28 -24.68 8.55
N LYS A 471 10.46 -25.42 7.78
CA LYS A 471 10.96 -26.33 6.74
C LYS A 471 11.68 -25.58 5.62
N THR A 472 11.11 -24.47 5.14
CA THR A 472 11.69 -23.66 4.05
C THR A 472 12.93 -22.88 4.48
N ALA A 473 12.98 -22.38 5.72
CA ALA A 473 14.16 -21.72 6.29
C ALA A 473 15.37 -22.67 6.43
N LYS A 474 15.16 -23.97 6.61
CA LYS A 474 16.23 -24.98 6.68
C LYS A 474 16.67 -25.52 5.30
N ASN A 475 15.83 -25.38 4.26
CA ASN A 475 16.09 -25.95 2.94
C ASN A 475 16.76 -24.94 1.98
N SER A 476 18.09 -24.86 2.00
CA SER A 476 18.87 -23.95 1.15
C SER A 476 18.69 -24.21 -0.35
N ARG A 477 18.59 -25.49 -0.75
CA ARG A 477 18.38 -25.88 -2.15
C ARG A 477 17.07 -25.32 -2.70
N PHE A 478 15.96 -25.49 -1.96
CA PHE A 478 14.66 -24.97 -2.36
C PHE A 478 14.69 -23.44 -2.50
N ARG A 479 15.31 -22.73 -1.54
CA ARG A 479 15.42 -21.26 -1.62
C ARG A 479 16.25 -20.80 -2.82
N ARG A 480 17.33 -21.50 -3.15
CA ARG A 480 18.11 -21.23 -4.37
C ARG A 480 17.27 -21.44 -5.64
N GLN A 481 16.50 -22.54 -5.71
CA GLN A 481 15.59 -22.79 -6.85
C GLN A 481 14.51 -21.71 -6.99
N MET A 482 13.93 -21.25 -5.88
CA MET A 482 12.99 -20.13 -5.87
C MET A 482 13.65 -18.84 -6.36
N ALA A 483 14.88 -18.55 -5.93
CA ALA A 483 15.63 -17.39 -6.39
C ALA A 483 15.96 -17.45 -7.89
N GLU A 484 16.43 -18.59 -8.39
CA GLU A 484 16.65 -18.82 -9.84
C GLU A 484 15.37 -18.60 -10.64
N ASN A 485 14.23 -19.08 -10.14
CA ASN A 485 12.94 -18.87 -10.79
C ASN A 485 12.51 -17.40 -10.79
N ALA A 486 12.66 -16.69 -9.67
CA ALA A 486 12.34 -15.27 -9.55
C ALA A 486 13.17 -14.38 -10.50
N LEU A 487 14.44 -14.73 -10.73
CA LEU A 487 15.35 -14.00 -11.62
C LEU A 487 15.03 -14.16 -13.12
N ARG A 488 14.15 -15.11 -13.49
CA ARG A 488 13.68 -15.27 -14.88
C ARG A 488 12.74 -14.13 -15.31
N LEU A 489 11.95 -13.61 -14.37
CA LEU A 489 11.01 -12.51 -14.62
C LEU A 489 11.74 -11.17 -14.48
N ARG A 490 12.31 -10.68 -15.58
CA ARG A 490 13.06 -9.42 -15.57
C ARG A 490 12.14 -8.20 -15.75
N PRO A 491 12.44 -7.07 -15.09
CA PRO A 491 11.75 -5.82 -15.38
C PRO A 491 11.97 -5.41 -16.84
N PRO A 492 10.97 -4.77 -17.49
CA PRO A 492 10.95 -4.54 -18.92
C PRO A 492 11.81 -3.32 -19.28
N LEU A 493 13.10 -3.40 -18.99
CA LEU A 493 14.13 -2.43 -19.32
C LEU A 493 15.20 -3.08 -20.20
N GLY A 494 15.60 -2.38 -21.27
CA GLY A 494 16.72 -2.73 -22.13
C GLY A 494 18.08 -2.47 -21.46
N LEU A 495 19.15 -2.71 -22.24
CA LEU A 495 20.53 -2.51 -21.80
C LEU A 495 20.87 -1.03 -21.56
N PHE A 496 20.34 -0.14 -22.41
CA PHE A 496 20.55 1.32 -22.32
C PHE A 496 19.46 2.04 -21.51
N GLY A 497 18.59 1.31 -20.79
CA GLY A 497 17.55 1.90 -19.93
C GLY A 497 16.26 2.31 -20.63
N ASP A 498 16.05 1.91 -21.89
CA ASP A 498 14.76 2.05 -22.58
C ASP A 498 13.79 0.93 -22.24
N PHE A 499 12.50 1.16 -22.49
CA PHE A 499 11.48 0.15 -22.22
C PHE A 499 11.60 -1.02 -23.21
N LYS A 500 11.55 -2.24 -22.67
CA LYS A 500 11.41 -3.46 -23.46
C LYS A 500 9.93 -3.81 -23.58
N VAL A 501 9.28 -3.28 -24.62
CA VAL A 501 7.86 -3.52 -24.88
C VAL A 501 7.61 -4.86 -25.58
N THR A 502 6.42 -5.41 -25.38
CA THR A 502 5.96 -6.63 -26.06
C THR A 502 5.81 -6.37 -27.56
N SER A 503 6.39 -7.22 -28.39
CA SER A 503 6.38 -7.08 -29.87
C SER A 503 5.25 -7.85 -30.57
N ARG A 504 4.59 -8.81 -29.90
CA ARG A 504 3.54 -9.68 -30.45
C ARG A 504 2.47 -10.00 -29.39
N GLY A 505 1.25 -10.33 -29.82
CA GLY A 505 0.12 -10.67 -28.94
C GLY A 505 -0.96 -9.58 -28.89
N ASP A 506 -1.95 -9.74 -28.01
CA ASP A 506 -3.14 -8.88 -27.91
C ASP A 506 -2.83 -7.43 -27.50
N TYR A 507 -1.66 -7.18 -26.92
CA TYR A 507 -1.22 -5.87 -26.45
C TYR A 507 0.19 -5.52 -26.98
N PRO A 508 0.36 -5.23 -28.27
CA PRO A 508 1.66 -4.84 -28.83
C PRO A 508 2.09 -3.47 -28.29
N ARG A 509 3.40 -3.23 -28.22
CA ARG A 509 4.00 -1.98 -27.71
C ARG A 509 3.59 -1.62 -26.27
N SER A 510 3.37 -2.65 -25.45
CA SER A 510 2.97 -2.47 -24.05
C SER A 510 3.93 -3.17 -23.08
N LEU A 511 3.81 -2.84 -21.80
CA LEU A 511 4.57 -3.37 -20.68
C LEU A 511 3.63 -4.13 -19.75
N ASP A 512 3.96 -5.38 -19.42
CA ASP A 512 3.20 -6.14 -18.41
C ASP A 512 3.62 -5.68 -17.00
N MET A 513 2.76 -4.87 -16.41
CA MET A 513 3.00 -4.30 -15.08
C MET A 513 2.80 -5.32 -13.95
N LYS A 514 2.06 -6.42 -14.17
CA LYS A 514 1.88 -7.49 -13.19
C LYS A 514 3.09 -8.41 -13.23
N VAL A 515 3.31 -9.08 -14.37
CA VAL A 515 4.29 -10.16 -14.51
C VAL A 515 5.72 -9.66 -14.49
N ASN A 516 6.03 -8.55 -15.17
CA ASN A 516 7.39 -8.01 -15.24
C ASN A 516 7.62 -6.82 -14.29
N GLY A 517 6.55 -6.25 -13.71
CA GLY A 517 6.65 -5.13 -12.78
C GLY A 517 6.55 -5.54 -11.32
N ALA A 518 5.36 -5.94 -10.89
CA ALA A 518 5.05 -6.23 -9.49
C ALA A 518 5.59 -7.59 -9.02
N THR A 519 5.38 -8.67 -9.80
CA THR A 519 5.75 -10.05 -9.43
C THR A 519 7.23 -10.20 -9.01
N PRO A 520 8.22 -9.58 -9.67
CA PRO A 520 9.62 -9.68 -9.24
C PRO A 520 9.85 -9.17 -7.81
N ILE A 521 9.16 -8.11 -7.38
CA ILE A 521 9.27 -7.58 -6.02
C ILE A 521 8.59 -8.53 -5.03
N VAL A 522 7.39 -9.02 -5.37
CA VAL A 522 6.63 -9.98 -4.57
C VAL A 522 7.44 -11.26 -4.33
N ASP A 523 8.02 -11.83 -5.38
CA ASP A 523 8.79 -13.07 -5.31
C ASP A 523 10.06 -12.90 -4.46
N VAL A 524 10.80 -11.81 -4.65
CA VAL A 524 11.99 -11.53 -3.84
C VAL A 524 11.62 -11.33 -2.36
N ALA A 525 10.57 -10.56 -2.07
CA ALA A 525 10.08 -10.36 -0.70
C ALA A 525 9.67 -11.69 -0.04
N ARG A 526 8.98 -12.57 -0.78
CA ARG A 526 8.64 -13.92 -0.32
C ARG A 526 9.88 -14.73 0.01
N ILE A 527 10.89 -14.74 -0.87
CA ILE A 527 12.11 -15.53 -0.65
C ILE A 527 12.84 -15.08 0.61
N TYR A 528 12.98 -13.78 0.86
CA TYR A 528 13.56 -13.28 2.12
C TYR A 528 12.70 -13.68 3.32
N ALA A 529 11.37 -13.55 3.25
CA ALA A 529 10.50 -13.93 4.34
C ALA A 529 10.63 -15.43 4.69
N LEU A 530 10.65 -16.30 3.68
CA LEU A 530 10.86 -17.75 3.85
C LEU A 530 12.25 -18.07 4.42
N ALA A 531 13.29 -17.33 4.02
CA ALA A 531 14.66 -17.54 4.52
C ALA A 531 14.80 -17.22 6.01
N HIS A 532 13.97 -16.33 6.54
CA HIS A 532 14.05 -15.82 7.91
C HIS A 532 12.83 -16.18 8.77
N SER A 533 12.02 -17.16 8.34
CA SER A 533 10.82 -17.62 9.04
C SER A 533 9.84 -16.49 9.40
N ILE A 534 9.73 -15.48 8.54
CA ILE A 534 8.82 -14.35 8.73
C ILE A 534 7.40 -14.77 8.31
N PRO A 535 6.38 -14.67 9.18
CA PRO A 535 5.02 -15.14 8.90
C PRO A 535 4.18 -14.20 8.03
N GLU A 536 4.65 -12.96 7.83
CA GLU A 536 3.96 -11.97 7.02
C GLU A 536 3.77 -12.45 5.58
N VAL A 537 2.56 -12.23 5.03
CA VAL A 537 2.23 -12.56 3.65
C VAL A 537 2.25 -11.34 2.72
N ASN A 538 1.87 -10.16 3.23
CA ASN A 538 1.88 -8.93 2.44
C ASN A 538 3.32 -8.53 2.07
N THR A 539 3.55 -8.14 0.82
CA THR A 539 4.88 -7.81 0.27
C THR A 539 5.53 -6.66 1.01
N SER A 540 4.76 -5.62 1.36
CA SER A 540 5.31 -4.47 2.09
C SER A 540 5.70 -4.87 3.51
N ARG A 541 4.81 -5.57 4.22
CA ARG A 541 5.07 -6.07 5.57
C ARG A 541 6.23 -7.06 5.63
N ARG A 542 6.40 -7.91 4.62
CA ARG A 542 7.55 -8.82 4.49
C ARG A 542 8.87 -8.06 4.44
N LEU A 543 8.96 -7.05 3.57
CA LEU A 543 10.18 -6.26 3.42
C LEU A 543 10.47 -5.43 4.67
N GLU A 544 9.44 -4.86 5.30
CA GLU A 544 9.55 -4.15 6.58
C GLU A 544 10.03 -5.08 7.72
N ALA A 545 9.43 -6.27 7.86
CA ALA A 545 9.86 -7.27 8.82
C ALA A 545 11.31 -7.73 8.58
N CYS A 546 11.76 -7.80 7.33
CA CYS A 546 13.17 -8.07 7.01
C CYS A 546 14.11 -6.93 7.44
N VAL A 547 13.65 -5.67 7.45
CA VAL A 547 14.41 -4.54 8.01
C VAL A 547 14.49 -4.66 9.53
N GLU A 548 13.38 -4.97 10.20
CA GLU A 548 13.32 -5.18 11.64
C GLU A 548 14.22 -6.34 12.09
N ALA A 549 14.29 -7.40 11.30
CA ALA A 549 15.19 -8.54 11.51
C ALA A 549 16.67 -8.26 11.14
N GLY A 550 17.01 -7.05 10.66
CA GLY A 550 18.37 -6.68 10.29
C GLY A 550 18.91 -7.33 9.00
N VAL A 551 18.03 -7.95 8.21
CA VAL A 551 18.37 -8.65 6.96
C VAL A 551 18.55 -7.66 5.80
N LEU A 552 17.69 -6.65 5.74
CA LEU A 552 17.65 -5.65 4.69
C LEU A 552 17.85 -4.23 5.24
N LYS A 553 18.44 -3.36 4.43
CA LYS A 553 18.61 -1.95 4.80
C LYS A 553 17.30 -1.18 4.60
N ARG A 554 16.96 -0.34 5.57
CA ARG A 554 15.74 0.50 5.55
C ARG A 554 15.65 1.39 4.31
N GLU A 555 16.77 2.00 3.91
CA GLU A 555 16.85 2.90 2.75
C GLU A 555 16.56 2.18 1.42
N ASP A 556 17.07 0.96 1.26
CA ASP A 556 16.85 0.14 0.06
C ASP A 556 15.40 -0.32 0.00
N VAL A 557 14.86 -0.80 1.11
CA VAL A 557 13.46 -1.24 1.20
C VAL A 557 12.49 -0.10 0.90
N ALA A 558 12.74 1.11 1.45
CA ALA A 558 11.91 2.27 1.14
C ALA A 558 11.88 2.59 -0.37
N ALA A 559 13.02 2.50 -1.06
CA ALA A 559 13.08 2.70 -2.51
C ALA A 559 12.32 1.61 -3.30
N TRP A 560 12.43 0.35 -2.88
CA TRP A 560 11.73 -0.77 -3.51
C TRP A 560 10.21 -0.70 -3.30
N LEU A 561 9.75 -0.32 -2.12
CA LEU A 561 8.34 -0.13 -1.82
C LEU A 561 7.74 1.03 -2.62
N ASN A 562 8.46 2.15 -2.74
CA ASN A 562 8.03 3.26 -3.61
C ASN A 562 7.88 2.81 -5.08
N ALA A 563 8.82 2.00 -5.57
CA ALA A 563 8.73 1.42 -6.92
C ALA A 563 7.52 0.46 -7.05
N TYR A 564 7.31 -0.41 -6.06
CA TYR A 564 6.17 -1.33 -6.01
C TYR A 564 4.83 -0.58 -6.05
N HIS A 565 4.64 0.41 -5.17
CA HIS A 565 3.41 1.20 -5.08
C HIS A 565 3.17 2.00 -6.36
N TYR A 566 4.21 2.54 -6.98
CA TYR A 566 4.07 3.25 -8.25
C TYR A 566 3.64 2.33 -9.41
N ILE A 567 4.21 1.12 -9.50
CA ILE A 567 3.79 0.11 -10.47
C ILE A 567 2.32 -0.27 -10.25
N GLN A 568 1.91 -0.48 -9.00
CA GLN A 568 0.53 -0.76 -8.62
C GLN A 568 -0.41 0.40 -8.96
N LEU A 569 0.01 1.66 -8.76
CA LEU A 569 -0.76 2.85 -9.15
C LEU A 569 -1.06 2.87 -10.65
N LEU A 570 -0.03 2.69 -11.48
CA LEU A 570 -0.20 2.69 -12.94
C LEU A 570 -1.09 1.54 -13.41
N ARG A 571 -1.01 0.37 -12.76
CA ARG A 571 -1.92 -0.75 -13.02
C ARG A 571 -3.37 -0.37 -12.76
N MET A 572 -3.65 0.20 -11.59
CA MET A 572 -5.02 0.56 -11.20
C MET A 572 -5.59 1.71 -12.05
N ARG A 573 -4.78 2.73 -12.37
CA ARG A 573 -5.19 3.79 -13.33
C ARG A 573 -5.53 3.21 -14.69
N THR A 574 -4.71 2.29 -15.19
CA THR A 574 -4.98 1.61 -16.46
C THR A 574 -6.27 0.80 -16.42
N HIS A 575 -6.55 0.10 -15.32
CA HIS A 575 -7.82 -0.61 -15.13
C HIS A 575 -9.00 0.36 -15.10
N GLN A 576 -8.84 1.53 -14.46
CA GLN A 576 -9.87 2.56 -14.41
C GLN A 576 -10.17 3.12 -15.81
N ASP A 577 -9.15 3.48 -16.58
CA ASP A 577 -9.30 3.99 -17.95
C ASP A 577 -9.98 2.94 -18.85
N GLN A 578 -9.59 1.67 -18.72
CA GLN A 578 -10.21 0.56 -19.44
C GLN A 578 -11.67 0.36 -19.05
N ALA A 579 -11.98 0.38 -17.75
CA ALA A 579 -13.35 0.25 -17.26
C ALA A 579 -14.24 1.39 -17.76
N GLN A 580 -13.76 2.63 -17.73
CA GLN A 580 -14.48 3.80 -18.26
C GLN A 580 -14.71 3.71 -19.76
N ALA A 581 -13.75 3.14 -20.50
CA ALA A 581 -13.87 2.88 -21.93
C ALA A 581 -14.67 1.60 -22.28
N GLY A 582 -15.21 0.87 -21.29
CA GLY A 582 -15.93 -0.39 -21.51
C GLY A 582 -15.05 -1.54 -22.03
N GLN A 583 -13.74 -1.47 -21.79
CA GLN A 583 -12.75 -2.44 -22.25
C GLN A 583 -12.47 -3.52 -21.19
N THR A 584 -12.09 -4.72 -21.63
CA THR A 584 -11.62 -5.78 -20.74
C THR A 584 -10.34 -5.35 -20.02
N LEU A 585 -10.35 -5.47 -18.68
CA LEU A 585 -9.22 -5.09 -17.85
C LEU A 585 -7.95 -5.89 -18.19
N SER A 586 -6.81 -5.21 -18.33
CA SER A 586 -5.51 -5.80 -18.64
C SER A 586 -4.42 -5.20 -17.75
N ASN A 587 -3.30 -5.91 -17.59
CA ASN A 587 -2.14 -5.40 -16.83
C ASN A 587 -1.12 -4.69 -17.74
N PHE A 588 -1.49 -4.43 -18.99
CA PHE A 588 -0.59 -3.92 -20.01
C PHE A 588 -0.69 -2.40 -20.14
N VAL A 589 0.44 -1.72 -19.96
CA VAL A 589 0.55 -0.26 -20.10
C VAL A 589 1.35 0.07 -21.34
N ASN A 590 0.79 0.91 -22.23
CA ASN A 590 1.57 1.46 -23.34
C ASN A 590 2.38 2.67 -22.82
N PRO A 591 3.72 2.60 -22.77
CA PRO A 591 4.54 3.69 -22.27
C PRO A 591 4.47 4.95 -23.14
N GLU A 592 4.05 4.87 -24.41
CA GLU A 592 3.85 6.04 -25.27
C GLU A 592 2.65 6.90 -24.84
N ARG A 593 1.71 6.33 -24.08
CA ARG A 593 0.56 7.06 -23.51
C ARG A 593 0.87 7.77 -22.19
N LEU A 594 1.99 7.44 -21.57
CA LEU A 594 2.44 8.08 -20.33
C LEU A 594 3.13 9.41 -20.64
N ASP A 595 2.98 10.38 -19.74
CA ASP A 595 3.71 11.64 -19.87
C ASP A 595 5.23 11.44 -19.67
N GLU A 596 6.04 12.48 -19.94
CA GLU A 596 7.50 12.37 -19.82
C GLU A 596 7.96 12.08 -18.37
N LEU A 597 7.29 12.66 -17.38
CA LEU A 597 7.60 12.47 -15.98
C LEU A 597 7.24 11.05 -15.53
N GLU A 598 6.05 10.57 -15.89
CA GLU A 598 5.57 9.23 -15.58
C GLU A 598 6.45 8.15 -16.21
N ARG A 599 6.93 8.36 -17.44
CA ARG A 599 7.92 7.49 -18.09
C ARG A 599 9.23 7.47 -17.33
N ARG A 600 9.74 8.63 -16.90
CA ARG A 600 10.99 8.72 -16.11
C ARG A 600 10.86 8.00 -14.76
N ILE A 601 9.75 8.22 -14.04
CA ILE A 601 9.48 7.54 -12.77
C ILE A 601 9.33 6.03 -12.97
N LEU A 602 8.64 5.58 -14.03
CA LEU A 602 8.49 4.17 -14.33
C LEU A 602 9.84 3.50 -14.67
N LYS A 603 10.68 4.18 -15.45
CA LYS A 603 12.06 3.72 -15.71
C LYS A 603 12.82 3.56 -14.40
N GLU A 604 12.72 4.53 -13.48
CA GLU A 604 13.38 4.46 -12.19
C GLU A 604 12.82 3.33 -11.30
N ALA A 605 11.50 3.15 -11.25
CA ALA A 605 10.87 2.04 -10.54
C ALA A 605 11.40 0.68 -11.02
N PHE A 606 11.53 0.49 -12.34
CA PHE A 606 12.13 -0.73 -12.90
C PHE A 606 13.64 -0.87 -12.63
N ARG A 607 14.38 0.23 -12.49
CA ARG A 607 15.78 0.16 -12.02
C ARG A 607 15.85 -0.33 -10.58
N GLN A 608 14.93 0.12 -9.72
CA GLN A 608 14.84 -0.36 -8.34
C GLN A 608 14.48 -1.86 -8.29
N VAL A 609 13.55 -2.33 -9.13
CA VAL A 609 13.24 -3.76 -9.28
C VAL A 609 14.48 -4.55 -9.70
N ARG A 610 15.25 -4.03 -10.67
CA ARG A 610 16.50 -4.65 -11.11
C ARG A 610 17.53 -4.69 -9.99
N LYS A 611 17.69 -3.61 -9.21
CA LYS A 611 18.59 -3.54 -8.05
C LYS A 611 18.23 -4.60 -7.00
N LEU A 612 16.94 -4.77 -6.71
CA LEU A 612 16.42 -5.80 -5.81
C LEU A 612 16.76 -7.22 -6.31
N GLN A 613 16.55 -7.50 -7.59
CA GLN A 613 16.93 -8.78 -8.20
C GLN A 613 18.46 -9.01 -8.19
N SER A 614 19.26 -7.99 -8.48
CA SER A 614 20.73 -8.07 -8.38
C SER A 614 21.19 -8.40 -6.96
N ARG A 615 20.54 -7.82 -5.94
CA ARG A 615 20.80 -8.16 -4.55
C ARG A 615 20.47 -9.63 -4.26
N LEU A 616 19.30 -10.11 -4.69
CA LEU A 616 18.92 -11.52 -4.54
C LEU A 616 19.93 -12.45 -5.22
N ALA A 617 20.38 -12.12 -6.44
CA ALA A 617 21.37 -12.90 -7.18
C ALA A 617 22.70 -13.00 -6.43
N LEU A 618 23.17 -11.89 -5.83
CA LEU A 618 24.37 -11.89 -4.98
C LEU A 618 24.21 -12.77 -3.75
N ASP A 619 23.09 -12.63 -3.03
CA ASP A 619 22.84 -13.35 -1.77
C ASP A 619 22.71 -14.88 -1.99
N TYR A 620 22.30 -15.32 -3.18
CA TYR A 620 22.15 -16.73 -3.55
C TYR A 620 23.23 -17.26 -4.52
N GLN A 621 24.20 -16.45 -4.92
CA GLN A 621 25.27 -16.79 -5.85
C GLN A 621 24.75 -17.31 -7.21
N LEU A 622 23.96 -16.48 -7.90
CA LEU A 622 23.23 -16.77 -9.15
C LEU A 622 23.59 -15.86 -10.32
#